data_AF-A0A139LMP2-F1
#
_entry.id   AF-A0A139LMP2-F1
#
_cell.length_a   1.000
_cell.length_b   1.000
_cell.length_c   1.000
_cell.angle_alpha   90.00
_cell.angle_beta   90.00
_cell.angle_gamma   90.00
#
_symmetry.space_group_name_H-M   'P 1'
#
loop_
_entity.id
_entity.type
_entity.pdbx_description
1 polymer ?
#
loop_
_entity_poly.entity_id
_entity_poly.type
_entity_poly.pdbx_seq_one_letter_code
_entity_poly.pdbx_strand_id
1 'polypeptide(L)'
;MKLSCFLAFFLLWVVNSFRTSATVPDSLLTERTIRSIYVNYPDSALRLLDEAEKSPASGIIPFRIDLLRAMCYEIKHDLTAKEICVRRALQNDSIRLVPERKLSSIAMLANILERQNRYEESIGVCHEGIDLARNLACKKEESDMYSVMARVCIGMTNDEMAQEYFQRAVKLLEGTDDVREMSRLSTIYGEYMSFYINRNRMAEAIEIGYRRETVIQRMSGLPGPPPGYIDQQYGFLYAKMAVLLHDEGKKEEATEIFRKYQSTSFSKTLIGKQYSVPYLLNINQYAEAAALSDTCISAFTNDTVSYEYLILLNYRARASRGMKRFDLADVFTQRGWVVQDSIYTRESKSKAQEYASKFELKEKELQLAKSHALSERRMLLLAGSCVLTVLLIIILWTTFVNLQKTKMRNRIAAKQIDELLAQREELRKVFTQTRNTHETTKEIGTGSSLPEEETLTAATKTDVAAPGTNSDENYAKFMKMESQLIEQKLFLKPGFGRDDLIRVTDINKNDLSPLLRRYAGSDNFNDYLNGLKIEYSIKLMKEKPYLSVDAIAEEANFNSRSTFYRAFVKISGMTPAQYMRTKIE
;
A
#
# COMPACT_ATOMS: atom_id res chain seq x y z
N MET A 1 -60.39 -21.21 29.97
CA MET A 1 -59.87 -20.78 28.64
C MET A 1 -60.00 -19.29 28.36
N LYS A 2 -61.09 -18.56 28.68
CA LYS A 2 -61.23 -17.13 28.26
C LYS A 2 -60.30 -16.10 28.93
N LEU A 3 -59.64 -16.41 30.05
CA LEU A 3 -58.85 -15.44 30.81
C LEU A 3 -57.37 -15.32 30.36
N SER A 4 -56.74 -16.39 29.87
CA SER A 4 -55.33 -16.37 29.44
C SER A 4 -55.12 -15.64 28.11
N CYS A 5 -56.08 -15.73 27.18
CA CYS A 5 -56.01 -15.03 25.90
C CYS A 5 -56.00 -13.50 26.07
N PHE A 6 -56.74 -12.97 27.06
CA PHE A 6 -56.74 -11.54 27.35
C PHE A 6 -55.40 -11.05 27.90
N LEU A 7 -54.77 -11.82 28.80
CA LEU A 7 -53.47 -11.45 29.35
C LEU A 7 -52.36 -11.48 28.28
N ALA A 8 -52.41 -12.46 27.36
CA ALA A 8 -51.51 -12.54 26.22
C ALA A 8 -51.69 -11.36 25.25
N PHE A 9 -52.93 -10.98 24.94
CA PHE A 9 -53.20 -9.79 24.12
C PHE A 9 -52.77 -8.49 24.81
N PHE A 10 -52.96 -8.36 26.12
CA PHE A 10 -52.55 -7.15 26.86
C PHE A 10 -51.03 -7.02 26.93
N LEU A 11 -50.29 -8.12 27.11
CA LEU A 11 -48.83 -8.13 27.04
C LEU A 11 -48.32 -7.82 25.63
N LEU A 12 -48.93 -8.38 24.57
CA LEU A 12 -48.61 -8.03 23.20
C LEU A 12 -48.89 -6.55 22.89
N TRP A 13 -49.98 -5.98 23.42
CA TRP A 13 -50.32 -4.58 23.23
C TRP A 13 -49.35 -3.65 23.95
N VAL A 14 -49.07 -3.89 25.24
CA VAL A 14 -48.12 -3.10 26.04
C VAL A 14 -46.69 -3.14 25.45
N VAL A 15 -46.25 -4.28 24.90
CA VAL A 15 -44.96 -4.40 24.20
C VAL A 15 -44.96 -3.63 22.87
N ASN A 16 -46.11 -3.51 22.18
CA ASN A 16 -46.22 -2.70 20.96
C ASN A 16 -46.38 -1.19 21.23
N SER A 17 -47.04 -0.79 22.32
CA SER A 17 -47.20 0.63 22.70
C SER A 17 -45.87 1.34 22.99
N PHE A 18 -44.82 0.58 23.36
CA PHE A 18 -43.45 1.09 23.48
C PHE A 18 -42.59 0.87 22.22
N ARG A 19 -43.18 0.44 21.10
CA ARG A 19 -42.51 0.25 19.80
C ARG A 19 -43.10 1.03 18.63
N THR A 20 -44.12 1.86 18.84
CA THR A 20 -44.40 2.97 17.93
C THR A 20 -43.38 4.08 18.14
N SER A 21 -42.20 3.95 17.53
CA SER A 21 -41.37 5.13 17.25
C SER A 21 -42.18 6.06 16.37
N ALA A 22 -42.62 7.20 16.92
CA ALA A 22 -43.27 8.23 16.12
C ALA A 22 -42.26 8.71 15.07
N THR A 23 -42.43 8.26 13.83
CA THR A 23 -41.55 8.60 12.71
C THR A 23 -41.54 10.11 12.55
N VAL A 24 -40.37 10.73 12.78
CA VAL A 24 -40.22 12.18 12.70
C VAL A 24 -40.63 12.61 11.29
N PRO A 25 -41.63 13.50 11.12
CA PRO A 25 -42.05 13.94 9.79
C PRO A 25 -40.87 14.53 9.02
N ASP A 26 -40.67 14.14 7.76
CA ASP A 26 -39.53 14.60 6.96
C ASP A 26 -39.47 16.13 6.82
N SER A 27 -40.61 16.82 6.96
CA SER A 27 -40.69 18.29 7.05
C SER A 27 -39.93 18.91 8.23
N LEU A 28 -39.60 18.13 9.25
CA LEU A 28 -38.73 18.53 10.37
C LEU A 28 -37.25 18.16 10.14
N LEU A 29 -36.95 17.21 9.24
CA LEU A 29 -35.61 16.71 8.94
C LEU A 29 -34.83 17.64 7.97
N THR A 30 -34.95 18.96 8.14
CA THR A 30 -34.31 19.95 7.26
C THR A 30 -33.17 20.69 7.95
N GLU A 31 -32.14 21.08 7.20
CA GLU A 31 -31.04 21.92 7.71
C GLU A 31 -31.56 23.24 8.32
N ARG A 32 -32.67 23.78 7.82
CA ARG A 32 -33.30 25.00 8.38
C ARG A 32 -33.88 24.77 9.77
N THR A 33 -34.59 23.66 9.98
CA THR A 33 -35.17 23.28 11.29
C THR A 33 -34.07 22.98 12.30
N ILE A 34 -33.02 22.27 11.89
CA ILE A 34 -31.88 21.95 12.75
C ILE A 34 -31.13 23.23 13.15
N ARG A 35 -30.89 24.14 12.20
CA ARG A 35 -30.24 25.45 12.44
C ARG A 35 -31.05 26.40 13.32
N SER A 36 -32.37 26.27 13.44
CA SER A 36 -33.16 27.13 14.35
C SER A 36 -33.19 26.62 15.79
N ILE A 37 -32.89 25.34 16.05
CA ILE A 37 -32.98 24.76 17.40
C ILE A 37 -31.63 24.42 18.05
N TYR A 38 -30.54 24.22 17.31
CA TYR A 38 -29.30 23.64 17.86
C TYR A 38 -28.66 24.41 19.03
N VAL A 39 -28.84 25.73 19.12
CA VAL A 39 -28.33 26.56 20.22
C VAL A 39 -29.07 26.27 21.53
N ASN A 40 -30.39 26.14 21.47
CA ASN A 40 -31.26 26.02 22.65
C ASN A 40 -31.55 24.56 23.01
N TYR A 41 -31.51 23.65 22.03
CA TYR A 41 -31.88 22.25 22.17
C TYR A 41 -30.92 21.32 21.39
N PRO A 42 -29.60 21.34 21.68
CA PRO A 42 -28.60 20.58 20.92
C PRO A 42 -28.87 19.07 20.91
N ASP A 43 -29.35 18.48 22.00
CA ASP A 43 -29.69 17.05 22.06
C ASP A 43 -30.97 16.68 21.30
N SER A 44 -31.82 17.66 20.96
CA SER A 44 -32.91 17.47 19.99
C SER A 44 -32.41 17.64 18.56
N ALA A 45 -31.50 18.59 18.31
CA ALA A 45 -30.86 18.76 17.00
C ALA A 45 -30.06 17.52 16.58
N LEU A 46 -29.27 16.93 17.50
CA LEU A 46 -28.54 15.68 17.27
C LEU A 46 -29.49 14.53 16.90
N ARG A 47 -30.60 14.33 17.64
CA ARG A 47 -31.59 13.30 17.30
C ARG A 47 -32.26 13.54 15.93
N LEU A 48 -32.53 14.79 15.54
CA LEU A 48 -33.01 15.09 14.18
C LEU A 48 -31.94 14.79 13.12
N LEU A 49 -30.66 15.03 13.40
CA LEU A 49 -29.55 14.68 12.50
C LEU A 49 -29.39 13.16 12.35
N ASP A 50 -29.59 12.40 13.42
CA ASP A 50 -29.52 10.94 13.40
C ASP A 50 -30.68 10.30 12.61
N GLU A 51 -31.87 10.91 12.59
CA GLU A 51 -32.97 10.47 11.71
C GLU A 51 -32.80 11.00 10.27
N ALA A 52 -32.28 12.22 10.09
CA ALA A 52 -32.00 12.79 8.76
C ALA A 52 -30.91 12.02 7.98
N GLU A 53 -29.97 11.38 8.68
CA GLU A 53 -28.96 10.48 8.10
C GLU A 53 -29.55 9.13 7.64
N LYS A 54 -30.70 8.72 8.20
CA LYS A 54 -31.42 7.48 7.85
C LYS A 54 -32.47 7.70 6.76
N SER A 55 -33.13 8.86 6.72
CA SER A 55 -34.17 9.20 5.73
C SER A 55 -33.56 9.91 4.51
N PRO A 56 -33.59 9.29 3.30
CA PRO A 56 -33.17 9.97 2.07
C PRO A 56 -34.03 11.20 1.74
N ALA A 57 -35.25 11.30 2.31
CA ALA A 57 -36.15 12.43 2.10
C ALA A 57 -35.73 13.70 2.85
N SER A 58 -34.73 13.64 3.75
CA SER A 58 -34.15 14.82 4.40
C SER A 58 -33.45 15.76 3.41
N GLY A 59 -32.90 15.22 2.32
CA GLY A 59 -32.09 15.95 1.34
C GLY A 59 -30.76 16.50 1.88
N ILE A 60 -30.39 16.21 3.13
CA ILE A 60 -29.17 16.74 3.74
C ILE A 60 -27.96 15.87 3.34
N ILE A 61 -27.04 16.45 2.55
CA ILE A 61 -25.82 15.77 2.10
C ILE A 61 -24.98 15.34 3.33
N PRO A 62 -24.39 14.13 3.40
CA PRO A 62 -23.74 13.63 4.62
C PRO A 62 -22.74 14.58 5.30
N PHE A 63 -21.89 15.28 4.53
CA PHE A 63 -20.94 16.25 5.13
C PHE A 63 -21.63 17.45 5.80
N ARG A 64 -22.86 17.80 5.39
CA ARG A 64 -23.68 18.83 6.08
C ARG A 64 -24.21 18.30 7.40
N ILE A 65 -24.62 17.02 7.47
CA ILE A 65 -25.02 16.38 8.72
C ILE A 65 -23.84 16.43 9.71
N ASP A 66 -22.62 16.12 9.26
CA ASP A 66 -21.40 16.21 10.09
C ASP A 66 -21.11 17.64 10.58
N LEU A 67 -21.16 18.64 9.70
CA LEU A 67 -20.93 20.04 10.10
C LEU A 67 -22.03 20.55 11.05
N LEU A 68 -23.27 20.09 10.91
CA LEU A 68 -24.36 20.41 11.84
C LEU A 68 -24.20 19.69 13.19
N ARG A 69 -23.75 18.43 13.21
CA ARG A 69 -23.36 17.72 14.45
C ARG A 69 -22.21 18.45 15.15
N ALA A 70 -21.19 18.87 14.42
CA ALA A 70 -20.08 19.68 14.95
C ALA A 70 -20.55 21.02 15.56
N MET A 71 -21.56 21.68 14.96
CA MET A 71 -22.20 22.86 15.54
C MET A 71 -22.95 22.54 16.84
N CYS A 72 -23.62 21.40 16.94
CA CYS A 72 -24.28 20.96 18.19
C CYS A 72 -23.25 20.64 19.29
N TYR A 73 -22.13 19.99 18.94
CA TYR A 73 -21.10 19.63 19.91
C TYR A 73 -20.28 20.84 20.41
N GLU A 74 -20.12 21.92 19.63
CA GLU A 74 -19.57 23.19 20.14
C GLU A 74 -20.46 23.78 21.24
N ILE A 75 -21.79 23.79 21.06
CA ILE A 75 -22.76 24.26 22.07
C ILE A 75 -22.74 23.37 23.33
N LYS A 76 -22.50 22.05 23.17
CA LYS A 76 -22.31 21.12 24.29
C LYS A 76 -20.89 21.13 24.87
N HIS A 77 -19.98 21.92 24.32
CA HIS A 77 -18.55 22.00 24.65
C HIS A 77 -17.78 20.66 24.51
N ASP A 78 -18.29 19.73 23.71
CA ASP A 78 -17.63 18.45 23.41
C ASP A 78 -16.70 18.61 22.19
N LEU A 79 -15.46 19.01 22.46
CA LEU A 79 -14.44 19.20 21.42
C LEU A 79 -14.09 17.90 20.70
N THR A 80 -14.20 16.74 21.36
CA THR A 80 -13.81 15.45 20.79
C THR A 80 -14.86 14.91 19.82
N ALA A 81 -16.14 14.96 20.18
CA ALA A 81 -17.22 14.63 19.26
C ALA A 81 -17.29 15.63 18.09
N LYS A 82 -17.00 16.91 18.33
CA LYS A 82 -16.84 17.92 17.28
C LYS A 82 -15.69 17.58 16.32
N GLU A 83 -14.52 17.21 16.83
CA GLU A 83 -13.36 16.80 16.03
C GLU A 83 -13.69 15.63 15.09
N ILE A 84 -14.31 14.57 15.62
CA ILE A 84 -14.70 13.38 14.87
C ILE A 84 -15.61 13.76 13.69
N CYS A 85 -16.60 14.63 13.93
CA CYS A 85 -17.49 15.12 12.88
C CYS A 85 -16.73 15.94 11.82
N VAL A 86 -15.84 16.85 12.23
CA VAL A 86 -15.05 17.67 11.28
C VAL A 86 -14.09 16.81 10.45
N ARG A 87 -13.48 15.77 11.02
CA ARG A 87 -12.65 14.81 10.27
C ARG A 87 -13.46 13.98 9.27
N ARG A 88 -14.65 13.50 9.66
CA ARG A 88 -15.54 12.76 8.75
C ARG A 88 -16.04 13.65 7.60
N ALA A 89 -16.31 14.92 7.87
CA ALA A 89 -16.60 15.92 6.84
C ALA A 89 -15.39 16.13 5.88
N LEU A 90 -14.17 16.29 6.41
CA LEU A 90 -12.93 16.45 5.62
C LEU A 90 -12.60 15.23 4.72
N GLN A 91 -13.01 14.02 5.12
CA GLN A 91 -12.87 12.81 4.30
C GLN A 91 -13.86 12.76 3.12
N ASN A 92 -14.95 13.54 3.15
CA ASN A 92 -15.95 13.54 2.09
C ASN A 92 -15.43 14.30 0.84
N ASP A 93 -15.57 13.69 -0.33
CA ASP A 93 -15.11 14.28 -1.61
C ASP A 93 -15.74 15.65 -1.91
N SER A 94 -16.97 15.91 -1.45
CA SER A 94 -17.63 17.21 -1.59
C SER A 94 -16.99 18.34 -0.76
N ILE A 95 -16.04 18.02 0.11
CA ILE A 95 -15.15 18.96 0.81
C ILE A 95 -13.72 18.77 0.31
N ARG A 96 -13.20 17.54 0.30
CA ARG A 96 -11.81 17.20 -0.05
C ARG A 96 -11.38 17.72 -1.43
N LEU A 97 -12.30 17.76 -2.40
CA LEU A 97 -12.05 18.20 -3.78
C LEU A 97 -12.50 19.66 -4.06
N VAL A 98 -13.01 20.38 -3.05
CA VAL A 98 -13.54 21.75 -3.21
C VAL A 98 -12.73 22.70 -2.30
N PRO A 99 -11.73 23.43 -2.83
CA PRO A 99 -10.74 24.18 -2.05
C PRO A 99 -11.31 25.07 -0.95
N GLU A 100 -12.38 25.82 -1.20
CA GLU A 100 -12.98 26.77 -0.27
C GLU A 100 -13.67 26.05 0.90
N ARG A 101 -14.32 24.92 0.62
CA ARG A 101 -14.96 24.06 1.64
C ARG A 101 -13.90 23.33 2.46
N LYS A 102 -12.82 22.87 1.82
CA LYS A 102 -11.67 22.26 2.48
C LYS A 102 -11.03 23.26 3.45
N LEU A 103 -10.76 24.49 3.00
CA LEU A 103 -10.19 25.56 3.82
C LEU A 103 -11.06 25.88 5.04
N SER A 104 -12.36 26.08 4.86
CA SER A 104 -13.28 26.33 5.99
C SER A 104 -13.34 25.17 7.00
N SER A 105 -13.04 23.94 6.58
CA SER A 105 -13.06 22.75 7.42
C SER A 105 -11.70 22.52 8.11
N ILE A 106 -10.59 22.79 7.42
CA ILE A 106 -9.23 22.87 7.97
C ILE A 106 -9.17 23.93 9.07
N ALA A 107 -9.71 25.13 8.83
CA ALA A 107 -9.74 26.20 9.81
C ALA A 107 -10.51 25.80 11.08
N MET A 108 -11.61 25.05 10.93
CA MET A 108 -12.36 24.52 12.07
C MET A 108 -11.55 23.44 12.82
N LEU A 109 -10.82 22.57 12.12
CA LEU A 109 -9.98 21.54 12.73
C LEU A 109 -8.81 22.15 13.52
N ALA A 110 -8.12 23.14 12.96
CA ALA A 110 -7.02 23.85 13.63
C ALA A 110 -7.45 24.44 14.98
N ASN A 111 -8.58 25.16 14.99
CA ASN A 111 -9.15 25.74 16.21
C ASN A 111 -9.64 24.67 17.23
N ILE A 112 -9.90 23.43 16.82
CA ILE A 112 -10.22 22.32 17.74
C ILE A 112 -8.93 21.73 18.34
N LEU A 113 -7.92 21.48 17.50
CA LEU A 113 -6.65 20.89 17.92
C LEU A 113 -5.89 21.80 18.90
N GLU A 114 -5.90 23.12 18.67
CA GLU A 114 -5.35 24.11 19.59
C GLU A 114 -6.04 24.05 20.96
N ARG A 115 -7.39 24.05 21.01
CA ARG A 115 -8.16 23.93 22.26
C ARG A 115 -8.03 22.56 22.95
N GLN A 116 -7.67 21.51 22.21
CA GLN A 116 -7.29 20.20 22.75
C GLN A 116 -5.81 20.14 23.20
N ASN A 117 -5.02 21.20 23.04
CA ASN A 117 -3.57 21.25 23.29
C ASN A 117 -2.74 20.32 22.38
N ARG A 118 -3.28 19.93 21.22
CA ARG A 118 -2.62 19.06 20.21
C ARG A 118 -1.77 19.88 19.25
N TYR A 119 -0.82 20.62 19.84
CA TYR A 119 -0.04 21.67 19.18
C TYR A 119 0.68 21.23 17.90
N GLU A 120 1.40 20.09 17.93
CA GLU A 120 2.13 19.54 16.76
C GLU A 120 1.21 19.33 15.55
N GLU A 121 0.05 18.73 15.76
CA GLU A 121 -0.94 18.49 14.69
C GLU A 121 -1.62 19.79 14.27
N SER A 122 -1.92 20.67 15.22
CA SER A 122 -2.48 22.01 14.93
C SER A 122 -1.56 22.83 14.04
N ILE A 123 -0.24 22.76 14.25
CA ILE A 123 0.77 23.44 13.42
C ILE A 123 0.72 22.91 11.98
N GLY A 124 0.69 21.58 11.80
CA GLY A 124 0.58 20.97 10.47
C GLY A 124 -0.69 21.39 9.73
N VAL A 125 -1.85 21.37 10.42
CA VAL A 125 -3.14 21.79 9.86
C VAL A 125 -3.16 23.30 9.56
N CYS A 126 -2.54 24.14 10.39
CA CYS A 126 -2.38 25.57 10.13
C CYS A 126 -1.51 25.85 8.89
N HIS A 127 -0.41 25.10 8.69
CA HIS A 127 0.41 25.24 7.47
C HIS A 127 -0.39 24.90 6.20
N GLU A 128 -1.11 23.77 6.18
CA GLU A 128 -1.98 23.42 5.05
C GLU A 128 -3.06 24.49 4.82
N GLY A 129 -3.64 25.04 5.89
CA GLY A 129 -4.61 26.13 5.84
C GLY A 129 -4.05 27.44 5.29
N ILE A 130 -2.83 27.83 5.67
CA ILE A 130 -2.17 29.05 5.18
C ILE A 130 -1.90 28.96 3.68
N ASP A 131 -1.32 27.86 3.21
CA ASP A 131 -0.98 27.72 1.79
C ASP A 131 -2.24 27.60 0.92
N LEU A 132 -3.29 26.94 1.41
CA LEU A 132 -4.59 26.88 0.75
C LEU A 132 -5.30 28.25 0.74
N ALA A 133 -5.24 29.02 1.84
CA ALA A 133 -5.79 30.37 1.91
C ALA A 133 -5.10 31.32 0.93
N ARG A 134 -3.77 31.25 0.80
CA ARG A 134 -2.98 32.03 -0.17
C ARG A 134 -3.36 31.73 -1.61
N ASN A 135 -3.44 30.44 -1.97
CA ASN A 135 -3.84 30.01 -3.30
C ASN A 135 -5.27 30.47 -3.68
N LEU A 136 -6.13 30.72 -2.68
CA LEU A 136 -7.49 31.25 -2.83
C LEU A 136 -7.60 32.76 -2.55
N ALA A 137 -6.49 33.47 -2.33
CA ALA A 137 -6.43 34.87 -1.90
C ALA A 137 -7.29 35.23 -0.65
N CYS A 138 -7.62 34.25 0.19
CA CYS A 138 -8.52 34.37 1.33
C CYS A 138 -7.79 34.90 2.58
N LYS A 139 -7.45 36.19 2.59
CA LYS A 139 -6.70 36.85 3.68
C LYS A 139 -7.28 36.60 5.07
N LYS A 140 -8.61 36.63 5.22
CA LYS A 140 -9.31 36.37 6.49
C LYS A 140 -8.97 35.00 7.08
N GLU A 141 -8.97 33.96 6.25
CA GLU A 141 -8.61 32.59 6.63
C GLU A 141 -7.10 32.44 6.89
N GLU A 142 -6.23 33.09 6.10
CA GLU A 142 -4.78 33.11 6.38
C GLU A 142 -4.46 33.78 7.73
N SER A 143 -5.12 34.91 8.00
CA SER A 143 -5.03 35.65 9.27
C SER A 143 -5.59 34.84 10.44
N ASP A 144 -6.68 34.09 10.24
CA ASP A 144 -7.21 33.16 11.24
C ASP A 144 -6.18 32.08 11.59
N MET A 145 -5.55 31.43 10.60
CA MET A 145 -4.53 30.41 10.86
C MET A 145 -3.30 30.97 11.58
N TYR A 146 -2.88 32.21 11.29
CA TYR A 146 -1.84 32.86 12.07
C TYR A 146 -2.28 33.17 13.52
N SER A 147 -3.54 33.51 13.77
CA SER A 147 -4.04 33.65 15.15
C SER A 147 -4.07 32.32 15.91
N VAL A 148 -4.40 31.20 15.26
CA VAL A 148 -4.31 29.86 15.86
C VAL A 148 -2.86 29.54 16.21
N MET A 149 -1.92 29.75 15.27
CA MET A 149 -0.48 29.58 15.51
C MET A 149 0.01 30.42 16.70
N ALA A 150 -0.46 31.67 16.84
CA ALA A 150 -0.13 32.50 17.99
C ALA A 150 -0.59 31.88 19.32
N ARG A 151 -1.83 31.36 19.39
CA ARG A 151 -2.35 30.69 20.59
C ARG A 151 -1.64 29.37 20.88
N VAL A 152 -1.28 28.59 19.86
CA VAL A 152 -0.42 27.41 19.99
C VAL A 152 0.94 27.79 20.59
N CYS A 153 1.58 28.86 20.12
CA CYS A 153 2.85 29.33 20.67
C CYS A 153 2.73 29.78 22.14
N ILE A 154 1.64 30.46 22.54
CA ILE A 154 1.36 30.76 23.96
C ILE A 154 1.25 29.46 24.78
N GLY A 155 0.52 28.47 24.28
CA GLY A 155 0.35 27.16 24.90
C GLY A 155 1.66 26.35 25.01
N MET A 156 2.61 26.61 24.10
CA MET A 156 3.99 26.10 24.14
C MET A 156 4.97 27.02 24.89
N THR A 157 4.49 28.08 25.56
CA THR A 157 5.29 29.10 26.28
C THR A 157 6.32 29.86 25.43
N ASN A 158 6.14 29.88 24.10
CA ASN A 158 6.98 30.65 23.17
C ASN A 158 6.31 31.99 22.83
N ASP A 159 6.52 32.97 23.71
CA ASP A 159 5.91 34.31 23.60
C ASP A 159 6.44 35.12 22.40
N GLU A 160 7.68 34.90 21.97
CA GLU A 160 8.29 35.61 20.84
C GLU A 160 7.58 35.24 19.53
N MET A 161 7.44 33.93 19.25
CA MET A 161 6.69 33.44 18.09
C MET A 161 5.20 33.79 18.17
N ALA A 162 4.61 33.78 19.38
CA ALA A 162 3.23 34.21 19.55
C ALA A 162 3.01 35.68 19.14
N GLN A 163 3.92 36.57 19.58
CA GLN A 163 3.88 37.98 19.20
C GLN A 163 4.10 38.16 17.69
N GLU A 164 5.03 37.41 17.07
CA GLU A 164 5.26 37.47 15.62
C GLU A 164 4.03 37.01 14.82
N TYR A 165 3.38 35.91 15.23
CA TYR A 165 2.19 35.41 14.56
C TYR A 165 0.98 36.34 14.71
N PHE A 166 0.79 37.01 15.85
CA PHE A 166 -0.21 38.08 15.96
C PHE A 166 0.10 39.26 15.03
N GLN A 167 1.37 39.69 14.92
CA GLN A 167 1.76 40.76 14.00
C GLN A 167 1.48 40.38 12.53
N ARG A 168 1.80 39.14 12.13
CA ARG A 168 1.47 38.60 10.80
C ARG A 168 -0.04 38.58 10.55
N ALA A 169 -0.82 38.10 11.51
CA ALA A 169 -2.29 38.03 11.43
C ALA A 169 -2.93 39.44 11.27
N VAL A 170 -2.49 40.41 12.07
CA VAL A 170 -2.94 41.82 11.99
C VAL A 170 -2.59 42.42 10.63
N LYS A 171 -1.34 42.29 10.18
CA LYS A 171 -0.84 42.89 8.94
C LYS A 171 -1.59 42.45 7.67
N LEU A 172 -2.19 41.26 7.66
CA LEU A 172 -2.99 40.77 6.54
C LEU A 172 -4.34 41.50 6.37
N LEU A 173 -4.93 41.99 7.47
CA LEU A 173 -6.26 42.62 7.49
C LEU A 173 -6.22 44.12 7.77
N GLU A 174 -5.07 44.67 8.16
CA GLU A 174 -4.88 46.10 8.39
C GLU A 174 -5.16 46.91 7.10
N GLY A 175 -5.93 47.98 7.23
CA GLY A 175 -6.37 48.79 6.09
C GLY A 175 -7.52 48.20 5.24
N THR A 176 -8.03 46.99 5.53
CA THR A 176 -9.19 46.43 4.80
C THR A 176 -10.45 47.31 4.95
N ASP A 177 -11.34 47.22 3.97
CA ASP A 177 -12.71 47.78 4.00
C ASP A 177 -13.80 46.69 4.09
N ASP A 178 -13.45 45.39 4.04
CA ASP A 178 -14.44 44.32 4.24
C ASP A 178 -14.82 44.17 5.72
N VAL A 179 -16.12 44.19 6.01
CA VAL A 179 -16.67 44.13 7.37
C VAL A 179 -16.37 42.80 8.07
N ARG A 180 -16.22 41.69 7.34
CA ARG A 180 -15.89 40.38 7.94
C ARG A 180 -14.41 40.30 8.28
N GLU A 181 -13.55 40.91 7.47
CA GLU A 181 -12.12 41.09 7.79
C GLU A 181 -11.91 42.06 8.96
N MET A 182 -12.58 43.22 8.99
CA MET A 182 -12.59 44.12 10.17
C MET A 182 -13.07 43.40 11.43
N SER A 183 -14.11 42.58 11.31
CA SER A 183 -14.65 41.76 12.41
C SER A 183 -13.59 40.77 12.93
N ARG A 184 -12.90 40.02 12.05
CA ARG A 184 -11.82 39.11 12.49
C ARG A 184 -10.65 39.87 13.08
N LEU A 185 -10.26 41.02 12.52
CA LEU A 185 -9.19 41.89 13.03
C LEU A 185 -9.52 42.41 14.44
N SER A 186 -10.76 42.85 14.70
CA SER A 186 -11.21 43.21 16.06
C SER A 186 -11.08 42.03 17.02
N THR A 187 -11.45 40.82 16.60
CA THR A 187 -11.28 39.62 17.43
C THR A 187 -9.81 39.30 17.70
N ILE A 188 -8.93 39.37 16.69
CA ILE A 188 -7.48 39.18 16.83
C ILE A 188 -6.88 40.20 17.79
N TYR A 189 -7.26 41.48 17.70
CA TYR A 189 -6.84 42.46 18.70
C TYR A 189 -7.37 42.12 20.11
N GLY A 190 -8.58 41.57 20.25
CA GLY A 190 -9.10 41.08 21.53
C GLY A 190 -8.31 39.91 22.13
N GLU A 191 -7.83 38.99 21.27
CA GLU A 191 -6.90 37.91 21.63
C GLU A 191 -5.53 38.47 22.04
N TYR A 192 -4.97 39.39 21.24
CA TYR A 192 -3.64 39.97 21.42
C TYR A 192 -3.54 40.90 22.66
N MET A 193 -4.60 41.66 22.97
CA MET A 193 -4.73 42.34 24.28
C MET A 193 -4.60 41.33 25.43
N SER A 194 -5.25 40.17 25.30
CA SER A 194 -5.30 39.15 26.37
C SER A 194 -3.95 38.46 26.57
N PHE A 195 -3.18 38.25 25.50
CA PHE A 195 -1.78 37.84 25.57
C PHE A 195 -0.93 38.81 26.41
N TYR A 196 -0.99 40.12 26.11
CA TYR A 196 -0.23 41.12 26.86
C TYR A 196 -0.65 41.24 28.34
N ILE A 197 -1.96 41.19 28.63
CA ILE A 197 -2.48 41.19 30.01
C ILE A 197 -1.95 39.99 30.80
N ASN A 198 -1.96 38.79 30.19
CA ASN A 198 -1.45 37.55 30.79
C ASN A 198 0.08 37.53 30.99
N ARG A 199 0.79 38.57 30.52
CA ARG A 199 2.22 38.82 30.74
C ARG A 199 2.49 40.12 31.51
N ASN A 200 1.47 40.74 32.09
CA ASN A 200 1.55 42.01 32.83
C ASN A 200 2.11 43.18 31.98
N ARG A 201 1.93 43.13 30.66
CA ARG A 201 2.36 44.13 29.67
C ARG A 201 1.20 45.10 29.38
N MET A 202 0.82 45.86 30.40
CA MET A 202 -0.46 46.60 30.40
C MET A 202 -0.48 47.77 29.41
N ALA A 203 0.65 48.46 29.24
CA ALA A 203 0.78 49.55 28.27
C ALA A 203 0.51 49.08 26.82
N GLU A 204 1.09 47.95 26.41
CA GLU A 204 0.86 47.37 25.09
C GLU A 204 -0.57 46.81 24.95
N ALA A 205 -1.13 46.22 26.01
CA ALA A 205 -2.53 45.80 26.02
C ALA A 205 -3.50 46.98 25.79
N ILE A 206 -3.19 48.15 26.36
CA ILE A 206 -3.94 49.41 26.18
C ILE A 206 -3.77 49.95 24.76
N GLU A 207 -2.56 49.95 24.19
CA GLU A 207 -2.31 50.37 22.80
C GLU A 207 -3.12 49.55 21.78
N ILE A 208 -3.08 48.21 21.90
CA ILE A 208 -3.89 47.31 21.07
C ILE A 208 -5.39 47.57 21.30
N GLY A 209 -5.79 47.99 22.50
CA GLY A 209 -7.15 48.43 22.82
C GLY A 209 -7.64 49.60 21.97
N TYR A 210 -6.86 50.67 21.83
CA TYR A 210 -7.22 51.81 20.97
C TYR A 210 -7.16 51.44 19.48
N ARG A 211 -6.21 50.59 19.05
CA ARG A 211 -6.22 50.05 17.67
C ARG A 211 -7.51 49.27 17.37
N ARG A 212 -8.05 48.56 18.37
CA ARG A 212 -9.36 47.89 18.29
C ARG A 212 -10.52 48.88 18.31
N GLU A 213 -10.49 49.94 19.11
CA GLU A 213 -11.51 51.01 19.10
C GLU A 213 -11.66 51.60 17.69
N THR A 214 -10.55 51.94 17.03
CA THR A 214 -10.50 52.45 15.65
C THR A 214 -11.14 51.50 14.63
N VAL A 215 -10.90 50.18 14.74
CA VAL A 215 -11.50 49.19 13.84
C VAL A 215 -13.01 49.05 14.08
N ILE A 216 -13.45 49.03 15.34
CA ILE A 216 -14.89 49.01 15.66
C ILE A 216 -15.56 50.30 15.16
N GLN A 217 -14.90 51.46 15.27
CA GLN A 217 -15.41 52.73 14.77
C GLN A 217 -15.55 52.75 13.25
N ARG A 218 -14.53 52.31 12.48
CA ARG A 218 -14.64 52.15 11.02
C ARG A 218 -15.78 51.20 10.66
N MET A 219 -15.86 50.04 11.31
CA MET A 219 -16.90 49.03 11.08
C MET A 219 -18.30 49.56 11.42
N SER A 220 -18.44 50.48 12.38
CA SER A 220 -19.73 51.07 12.75
C SER A 220 -20.35 51.97 11.68
N GLY A 221 -19.53 52.56 10.80
CA GLY A 221 -19.97 53.39 9.67
C GLY A 221 -20.33 52.60 8.40
N LEU A 222 -20.20 51.27 8.40
CA LEU A 222 -20.36 50.43 7.21
C LEU A 222 -21.61 49.54 7.31
N PRO A 223 -22.31 49.27 6.19
CA PRO A 223 -23.39 48.28 6.14
C PRO A 223 -22.83 46.85 6.23
N GLY A 224 -23.53 45.96 6.93
CA GLY A 224 -23.14 44.55 7.08
C GLY A 224 -23.07 44.01 8.53
N PRO A 225 -22.71 44.81 9.56
CA PRO A 225 -22.78 44.35 10.95
C PRO A 225 -24.22 44.01 11.36
N PRO A 226 -24.48 42.88 12.04
CA PRO A 226 -25.79 42.56 12.57
C PRO A 226 -26.25 43.60 13.63
N PRO A 227 -27.57 43.83 13.79
CA PRO A 227 -28.09 44.70 14.85
C PRO A 227 -27.54 44.32 16.23
N GLY A 228 -27.06 45.32 16.97
CA GLY A 228 -26.44 45.14 18.30
C GLY A 228 -24.98 44.68 18.29
N TYR A 229 -24.42 44.20 17.18
CA TYR A 229 -23.04 43.67 17.14
C TYR A 229 -21.98 44.72 17.50
N ILE A 230 -22.12 45.95 16.98
CA ILE A 230 -21.19 47.06 17.26
C ILE A 230 -21.24 47.48 18.74
N ASP A 231 -22.44 47.58 19.31
CA ASP A 231 -22.66 47.90 20.73
C ASP A 231 -22.04 46.83 21.65
N GLN A 232 -22.19 45.55 21.30
CA GLN A 232 -21.54 44.43 21.99
C GLN A 232 -20.01 44.49 21.88
N GLN A 233 -19.45 44.81 20.70
CA GLN A 233 -18.00 44.93 20.50
C GLN A 233 -17.40 46.06 21.34
N TYR A 234 -18.06 47.24 21.37
CA TYR A 234 -17.69 48.33 22.27
C TYR A 234 -17.85 47.94 23.75
N GLY A 235 -18.94 47.25 24.11
CA GLY A 235 -19.18 46.77 25.47
C GLY A 235 -18.05 45.88 26.01
N PHE A 236 -17.62 44.89 25.21
CA PHE A 236 -16.47 44.03 25.57
C PHE A 236 -15.14 44.78 25.61
N LEU A 237 -14.92 45.76 24.73
CA LEU A 237 -13.67 46.53 24.71
C LEU A 237 -13.58 47.48 25.91
N TYR A 238 -14.58 48.34 26.11
CA TYR A 238 -14.56 49.38 27.12
C TYR A 238 -14.56 48.82 28.54
N ALA A 239 -15.26 47.71 28.82
CA ALA A 239 -15.19 47.06 30.14
C ALA A 239 -13.76 46.57 30.47
N LYS A 240 -13.04 46.02 29.49
CA LYS A 240 -11.63 45.62 29.65
C LYS A 240 -10.72 46.84 29.79
N MET A 241 -10.86 47.84 28.91
CA MET A 241 -10.04 49.05 28.92
C MET A 241 -10.19 49.85 30.23
N ALA A 242 -11.39 49.98 30.78
CA ALA A 242 -11.62 50.66 32.05
C ALA A 242 -10.82 50.04 33.22
N VAL A 243 -10.68 48.70 33.25
CA VAL A 243 -9.85 48.02 34.26
C VAL A 243 -8.37 48.31 34.02
N LEU A 244 -7.86 48.11 32.80
CA LEU A 244 -6.44 48.30 32.48
C LEU A 244 -5.98 49.75 32.75
N LEU A 245 -6.79 50.73 32.36
CA LEU A 245 -6.50 52.15 32.58
C LEU A 245 -6.54 52.50 34.07
N HIS A 246 -7.40 51.88 34.87
CA HIS A 246 -7.42 52.10 36.31
C HIS A 246 -6.17 51.51 36.99
N ASP A 247 -5.78 50.31 36.58
CA ASP A 247 -4.67 49.56 37.18
C ASP A 247 -3.31 50.20 36.80
N GLU A 248 -3.19 50.80 35.61
CA GLU A 248 -2.11 51.72 35.19
C GLU A 248 -2.22 53.14 35.80
N GLY A 249 -3.17 53.38 36.71
CA GLY A 249 -3.31 54.63 37.44
C GLY A 249 -3.97 55.80 36.69
N LYS A 250 -4.36 55.63 35.42
CA LYS A 250 -5.06 56.64 34.59
C LYS A 250 -6.56 56.73 34.93
N LYS A 251 -6.87 57.09 36.17
CA LYS A 251 -8.21 56.95 36.77
C LYS A 251 -9.29 57.77 36.08
N GLU A 252 -8.97 58.96 35.59
CA GLU A 252 -9.88 59.86 34.89
C GLU A 252 -10.29 59.24 33.54
N GLU A 253 -9.31 58.77 32.76
CA GLU A 253 -9.52 58.09 31.48
C GLU A 253 -10.27 56.76 31.66
N ALA A 254 -9.91 55.99 32.70
CA ALA A 254 -10.62 54.78 33.08
C ALA A 254 -12.11 55.04 33.40
N THR A 255 -12.40 56.15 34.07
CA THR A 255 -13.77 56.58 34.41
C THR A 255 -14.55 57.02 33.17
N GLU A 256 -13.89 57.72 32.24
CA GLU A 256 -14.48 58.11 30.95
C GLU A 256 -14.86 56.87 30.12
N ILE A 257 -13.92 55.92 29.98
CA ILE A 257 -14.14 54.67 29.27
C ILE A 257 -15.21 53.80 29.97
N PHE A 258 -15.26 53.77 31.31
CA PHE A 258 -16.34 53.08 32.01
C PHE A 258 -17.70 53.74 31.79
N ARG A 259 -17.78 55.06 31.60
CA ARG A 259 -19.02 55.74 31.23
C ARG A 259 -19.44 55.44 29.79
N LYS A 260 -18.50 55.38 28.84
CA LYS A 260 -18.77 54.86 27.48
C LYS A 260 -19.28 53.41 27.51
N TYR A 261 -18.72 52.57 28.38
CA TYR A 261 -19.22 51.23 28.60
C TYR A 261 -20.67 51.25 29.16
N GLN A 262 -20.93 52.06 30.19
CA GLN A 262 -22.25 52.18 30.81
C GLN A 262 -23.33 52.78 29.89
N SER A 263 -23.01 53.44 28.77
CA SER A 263 -24.01 53.87 27.80
C SER A 263 -24.40 52.78 26.79
N THR A 264 -23.62 51.69 26.66
CA THR A 264 -23.97 50.56 25.78
C THR A 264 -25.22 49.83 26.24
N SER A 265 -25.98 49.32 25.28
CA SER A 265 -27.11 48.41 25.54
C SER A 265 -26.62 47.09 26.14
N PHE A 266 -25.47 46.60 25.68
CA PHE A 266 -24.77 45.43 26.20
C PHE A 266 -24.60 45.50 27.72
N SER A 267 -24.17 46.65 28.29
CA SER A 267 -24.00 46.82 29.74
C SER A 267 -25.25 46.55 30.59
N LYS A 268 -26.45 46.59 29.98
CA LYS A 268 -27.74 46.35 30.65
C LYS A 268 -28.14 44.88 30.67
N THR A 269 -27.57 44.08 29.77
CA THR A 269 -27.77 42.62 29.70
C THR A 269 -27.17 41.92 30.92
N LEU A 270 -27.62 40.70 31.22
CA LEU A 270 -27.06 39.89 32.32
C LEU A 270 -25.56 39.64 32.13
N ILE A 271 -25.15 39.27 30.91
CA ILE A 271 -23.74 39.05 30.55
C ILE A 271 -22.96 40.35 30.70
N GLY A 272 -23.46 41.47 30.17
CA GLY A 272 -22.83 42.78 30.33
C GLY A 272 -22.57 43.13 31.79
N LYS A 273 -23.57 43.02 32.65
CA LYS A 273 -23.47 43.29 34.10
C LYS A 273 -22.31 42.56 34.78
N GLN A 274 -21.97 41.34 34.38
CA GLN A 274 -20.81 40.61 34.89
C GLN A 274 -19.47 41.32 34.58
N TYR A 275 -19.35 41.93 33.39
CA TYR A 275 -18.16 42.70 32.99
C TYR A 275 -17.99 44.04 33.71
N SER A 276 -19.04 44.58 34.35
CA SER A 276 -18.93 45.75 35.23
C SER A 276 -18.14 45.44 36.51
N VAL A 277 -18.27 44.22 37.03
CA VAL A 277 -17.87 43.86 38.40
C VAL A 277 -16.37 44.04 38.67
N PRO A 278 -15.43 43.67 37.78
CA PRO A 278 -14.00 43.89 38.00
C PRO A 278 -13.62 45.35 38.24
N TYR A 279 -14.18 46.27 37.45
CA TYR A 279 -13.93 47.70 37.59
C TYR A 279 -14.49 48.22 38.92
N LEU A 280 -15.75 47.90 39.23
CA LEU A 280 -16.41 48.28 40.50
C LEU A 280 -15.61 47.79 41.73
N LEU A 281 -15.01 46.60 41.66
CA LEU A 281 -14.14 46.07 42.72
C LEU A 281 -12.84 46.88 42.87
N ASN A 282 -12.21 47.30 41.76
CA ASN A 282 -10.96 48.05 41.79
C ASN A 282 -11.18 49.51 42.24
N ILE A 283 -12.30 50.15 41.85
CA ILE A 283 -12.72 51.47 42.40
C ILE A 283 -13.38 51.41 43.79
N ASN A 284 -13.29 50.29 44.50
CA ASN A 284 -13.80 50.08 45.87
C ASN A 284 -15.32 50.22 46.04
N GLN A 285 -16.12 50.15 44.97
CA GLN A 285 -17.60 50.16 45.01
C GLN A 285 -18.17 48.78 45.36
N TYR A 286 -17.71 48.23 46.50
CA TYR A 286 -17.94 46.85 46.89
C TYR A 286 -19.41 46.46 47.08
N ALA A 287 -20.27 47.38 47.53
CA ALA A 287 -21.69 47.13 47.71
C ALA A 287 -22.44 46.91 46.38
N GLU A 288 -22.12 47.72 45.35
CA GLU A 288 -22.67 47.56 44.00
C GLU A 288 -22.11 46.29 43.35
N ALA A 289 -20.80 46.06 43.45
CA ALA A 289 -20.16 44.84 42.99
C ALA A 289 -20.76 43.56 43.61
N ALA A 290 -21.13 43.59 44.90
CA ALA A 290 -21.80 42.49 45.58
C ALA A 290 -23.21 42.23 45.04
N ALA A 291 -24.06 43.26 44.98
CA ALA A 291 -25.44 43.14 44.48
C ALA A 291 -25.49 42.69 43.00
N LEU A 292 -24.56 43.18 42.19
CA LEU A 292 -24.43 42.80 40.79
C LEU A 292 -23.94 41.36 40.63
N SER A 293 -23.01 40.92 41.48
CA SER A 293 -22.58 39.51 41.55
C SER A 293 -23.72 38.58 41.99
N ASP A 294 -24.50 38.95 43.00
CA ASP A 294 -25.66 38.15 43.45
C ASP A 294 -26.73 38.04 42.35
N THR A 295 -26.92 39.11 41.57
CA THR A 295 -27.80 39.09 40.37
C THR A 295 -27.30 38.10 39.32
N CYS A 296 -25.99 38.04 39.08
CA CYS A 296 -25.40 37.12 38.10
C CYS A 296 -25.38 35.66 38.60
N ILE A 297 -25.15 35.43 39.90
CA ILE A 297 -25.15 34.10 40.53
C ILE A 297 -26.57 33.51 40.56
N SER A 298 -27.59 34.31 40.86
CA SER A 298 -28.99 33.85 40.96
C SER A 298 -29.64 33.58 39.59
N ALA A 299 -29.17 34.22 38.53
CA ALA A 299 -29.61 33.99 37.16
C ALA A 299 -28.71 33.01 36.37
N PHE A 300 -27.80 32.29 37.04
CA PHE A 300 -26.90 31.33 36.38
C PHE A 300 -27.61 30.00 36.10
N THR A 301 -27.95 29.74 34.84
CA THR A 301 -28.73 28.57 34.40
C THR A 301 -27.90 27.36 33.98
N ASN A 302 -26.58 27.49 33.91
CA ASN A 302 -25.68 26.49 33.35
C ASN A 302 -25.12 25.56 34.43
N ASP A 303 -24.32 24.56 34.03
CA ASP A 303 -23.56 23.71 34.95
C ASP A 303 -22.71 24.57 35.91
N THR A 304 -22.93 24.42 37.22
CA THR A 304 -22.20 25.16 38.26
C THR A 304 -20.76 24.68 38.43
N VAL A 305 -20.39 23.54 37.84
CA VAL A 305 -18.98 23.09 37.72
C VAL A 305 -18.34 23.77 36.51
N SER A 306 -18.25 25.10 36.53
CA SER A 306 -17.66 25.89 35.43
C SER A 306 -16.76 27.03 35.91
N TYR A 307 -15.83 27.44 35.05
CA TYR A 307 -14.94 28.56 35.32
C TYR A 307 -15.70 29.91 35.39
N GLU A 308 -16.78 30.09 34.63
CA GLU A 308 -17.64 31.28 34.73
C GLU A 308 -18.31 31.36 36.11
N TYR A 309 -18.83 30.25 36.63
CA TYR A 309 -19.44 30.20 37.96
C TYR A 309 -18.40 30.46 39.07
N LEU A 310 -17.22 29.86 38.95
CA LEU A 310 -16.08 30.10 39.85
C LEU A 310 -15.67 31.58 39.87
N ILE A 311 -15.65 32.26 38.73
CA ILE A 311 -15.36 33.70 38.62
C ILE A 311 -16.40 34.53 39.39
N LEU A 312 -17.69 34.23 39.24
CA LEU A 312 -18.76 34.93 39.97
C LEU A 312 -18.65 34.76 41.49
N LEU A 313 -18.39 33.54 41.98
CA LEU A 313 -18.15 33.28 43.40
C LEU A 313 -16.94 34.08 43.92
N ASN A 314 -15.85 34.12 43.16
CA ASN A 314 -14.64 34.87 43.51
C ASN A 314 -14.87 36.39 43.55
N TYR A 315 -15.63 36.96 42.61
CA TYR A 315 -16.01 38.37 42.65
C TYR A 315 -16.86 38.68 43.88
N ARG A 316 -17.85 37.84 44.20
CA ARG A 316 -18.69 38.00 45.39
C ARG A 316 -17.90 37.86 46.69
N ALA A 317 -16.90 36.97 46.73
CA ALA A 317 -15.97 36.85 47.85
C ALA A 317 -15.07 38.09 47.99
N ARG A 318 -14.52 38.63 46.89
CA ARG A 318 -13.76 39.91 46.88
C ARG A 318 -14.61 41.08 47.41
N ALA A 319 -15.83 41.23 46.90
CA ALA A 319 -16.76 42.26 47.35
C ALA A 319 -17.05 42.15 48.86
N SER A 320 -17.29 40.94 49.36
CA SER A 320 -17.54 40.69 50.78
C SER A 320 -16.35 41.09 51.67
N ARG A 321 -15.11 40.80 51.25
CA ARG A 321 -13.89 41.25 51.96
C ARG A 321 -13.79 42.77 52.00
N GLY A 322 -14.05 43.46 50.89
CA GLY A 322 -14.06 44.93 50.81
C GLY A 322 -15.13 45.56 51.71
N MET A 323 -16.31 44.93 51.84
CA MET A 323 -17.36 45.29 52.79
C MET A 323 -17.06 44.89 54.25
N LYS A 324 -15.86 44.35 54.55
CA LYS A 324 -15.46 43.78 55.85
C LYS A 324 -16.37 42.65 56.37
N ARG A 325 -17.16 42.03 55.47
CA ARG A 325 -17.99 40.85 55.73
C ARG A 325 -17.20 39.57 55.48
N PHE A 326 -16.28 39.30 56.42
CA PHE A 326 -15.41 38.12 56.38
C PHE A 326 -16.21 36.81 56.47
N ASP A 327 -17.37 36.84 57.14
CA ASP A 327 -18.36 35.77 57.19
C ASP A 327 -18.83 35.30 55.80
N LEU A 328 -19.29 36.23 54.96
CA LEU A 328 -19.69 35.92 53.59
C LEU A 328 -18.47 35.65 52.69
N ALA A 329 -17.36 36.35 52.91
CA ALA A 329 -16.15 36.14 52.13
C ALA A 329 -15.66 34.70 52.21
N ASP A 330 -15.68 34.10 53.40
CA ASP A 330 -15.32 32.71 53.63
C ASP A 330 -16.31 31.76 52.94
N VAL A 331 -17.62 31.90 53.20
CA VAL A 331 -18.67 31.07 52.56
C VAL A 331 -18.58 31.06 51.03
N PHE A 332 -18.36 32.21 50.38
CA PHE A 332 -18.19 32.26 48.93
C PHE A 332 -16.82 31.73 48.46
N THR A 333 -15.76 31.82 49.28
CA THR A 333 -14.45 31.24 48.97
C THR A 333 -14.47 29.71 49.06
N GLN A 334 -15.07 29.14 50.11
CA GLN A 334 -15.22 27.69 50.28
C GLN A 334 -16.05 27.07 49.13
N ARG A 335 -17.15 27.72 48.73
CA ARG A 335 -17.91 27.33 47.53
C ARG A 335 -17.06 27.40 46.26
N GLY A 336 -16.19 28.40 46.14
CA GLY A 336 -15.22 28.50 45.05
C GLY A 336 -14.25 27.32 45.01
N TRP A 337 -13.69 26.92 46.16
CA TRP A 337 -12.79 25.76 46.24
C TRP A 337 -13.48 24.44 45.87
N VAL A 338 -14.71 24.21 46.32
CA VAL A 338 -15.48 23.00 45.95
C VAL A 338 -15.75 22.94 44.43
N VAL A 339 -16.07 24.07 43.81
CA VAL A 339 -16.24 24.17 42.35
C VAL A 339 -14.91 23.95 41.63
N GLN A 340 -13.81 24.53 42.11
CA GLN A 340 -12.47 24.40 41.52
C GLN A 340 -11.95 22.95 41.56
N ASP A 341 -12.12 22.26 42.69
CA ASP A 341 -11.76 20.85 42.85
C ASP A 341 -12.62 19.93 41.95
N SER A 342 -13.91 20.23 41.83
CA SER A 342 -14.82 19.53 40.92
C SER A 342 -14.42 19.70 39.44
N ILE A 343 -13.99 20.90 39.05
CA ILE A 343 -13.47 21.18 37.70
C ILE A 343 -12.17 20.40 37.46
N TYR A 344 -11.21 20.49 38.38
CA TYR A 344 -9.92 19.78 38.27
C TYR A 344 -10.11 18.26 38.18
N THR A 345 -10.99 17.69 39.01
CA THR A 345 -11.34 16.27 38.99
C THR A 345 -11.97 15.86 37.65
N ARG A 346 -12.86 16.68 37.08
CA ARG A 346 -13.43 16.44 35.75
C ARG A 346 -12.39 16.50 34.63
N GLU A 347 -11.51 17.51 34.64
CA GLU A 347 -10.43 17.63 33.65
C GLU A 347 -9.43 16.46 33.74
N SER A 348 -9.01 16.09 34.95
CA SER A 348 -8.09 14.98 35.19
C SER A 348 -8.65 13.66 34.67
N LYS A 349 -9.93 13.37 34.96
CA LYS A 349 -10.64 12.21 34.43
C LYS A 349 -10.75 12.24 32.90
N SER A 350 -11.09 13.39 32.32
CA SER A 350 -11.22 13.55 30.87
C SER A 350 -9.88 13.30 30.15
N LYS A 351 -8.79 13.90 30.64
CA LYS A 351 -7.42 13.71 30.12
C LYS A 351 -6.98 12.24 30.24
N ALA A 352 -7.30 11.56 31.34
CA ALA A 352 -7.03 10.13 31.48
C ALA A 352 -7.80 9.26 30.46
N GLN A 353 -9.07 9.60 30.17
CA GLN A 353 -9.88 8.91 29.14
C GLN A 353 -9.36 9.21 27.72
N GLU A 354 -8.89 10.42 27.44
CA GLU A 354 -8.24 10.78 26.18
C GLU A 354 -6.95 9.98 25.97
N TYR A 355 -6.06 9.93 26.97
CA TYR A 355 -4.81 9.17 26.89
C TYR A 355 -5.06 7.66 26.72
N ALA A 356 -6.04 7.08 27.40
CA ALA A 356 -6.43 5.69 27.20
C ALA A 356 -6.91 5.43 25.76
N SER A 357 -7.80 6.29 25.25
CA SER A 357 -8.32 6.20 23.88
C SER A 357 -7.20 6.33 22.82
N LYS A 358 -6.25 7.25 23.04
CA LYS A 358 -5.08 7.46 22.17
C LYS A 358 -4.09 6.30 22.23
N PHE A 359 -3.91 5.68 23.39
CA PHE A 359 -3.09 4.48 23.54
C PHE A 359 -3.71 3.29 22.81
N GLU A 360 -5.01 3.02 23.02
CA GLU A 360 -5.75 1.98 22.29
C GLU A 360 -5.69 2.17 20.76
N LEU A 361 -5.86 3.41 20.28
CA LEU A 361 -5.78 3.71 18.85
C LEU A 361 -4.38 3.40 18.31
N LYS A 362 -3.33 3.88 18.99
CA LYS A 362 -1.94 3.65 18.59
C LYS A 362 -1.53 2.17 18.66
N GLU A 363 -2.12 1.41 19.59
CA GLU A 363 -1.94 -0.05 19.62
C GLU A 363 -2.62 -0.72 18.42
N LYS A 364 -3.86 -0.34 18.09
CA LYS A 364 -4.59 -0.85 16.91
C LYS A 364 -3.88 -0.49 15.60
N GLU A 365 -3.35 0.73 15.47
CA GLU A 365 -2.48 1.14 14.35
C GLU A 365 -1.21 0.27 14.24
N LEU A 366 -0.55 -0.01 15.37
CA LEU A 366 0.65 -0.85 15.40
C LEU A 366 0.32 -2.33 15.08
N GLN A 367 -0.84 -2.84 15.51
CA GLN A 367 -1.34 -4.16 15.14
C GLN A 367 -1.65 -4.23 13.63
N LEU A 368 -2.32 -3.22 13.08
CA LEU A 368 -2.58 -3.10 11.65
C LEU A 368 -1.28 -3.05 10.84
N ALA A 369 -0.34 -2.16 11.18
CA ALA A 369 0.96 -2.07 10.50
C ALA A 369 1.74 -3.40 10.50
N LYS A 370 1.74 -4.12 11.64
CA LYS A 370 2.32 -5.48 11.72
C LYS A 370 1.61 -6.47 10.81
N SER A 371 0.28 -6.41 10.71
CA SER A 371 -0.52 -7.27 9.82
C SER A 371 -0.25 -6.99 8.33
N HIS A 372 -0.11 -5.71 7.94
CA HIS A 372 0.27 -5.31 6.58
C HIS A 372 1.66 -5.83 6.20
N ALA A 373 2.68 -5.59 7.02
CA ALA A 373 4.03 -6.10 6.77
C ALA A 373 4.10 -7.65 6.70
N LEU A 374 3.29 -8.35 7.51
CA LEU A 374 3.14 -9.81 7.41
C LEU A 374 2.44 -10.25 6.11
N SER A 375 1.45 -9.48 5.64
CA SER A 375 0.73 -9.73 4.38
C SER A 375 1.63 -9.52 3.17
N GLU A 376 2.37 -8.41 3.11
CA GLU A 376 3.35 -8.12 2.06
C GLU A 376 4.44 -9.19 1.98
N ARG A 377 4.99 -9.61 3.13
CA ARG A 377 5.98 -10.71 3.18
C ARG A 377 5.39 -12.03 2.68
N ARG A 378 4.13 -12.34 2.98
CA ARG A 378 3.43 -13.53 2.45
C ARG A 378 3.21 -13.42 0.94
N MET A 379 2.80 -12.26 0.44
CA MET A 379 2.60 -12.00 -0.99
C MET A 379 3.90 -12.17 -1.78
N LEU A 380 5.01 -11.63 -1.29
CA LEU A 380 6.34 -11.79 -1.91
C LEU A 380 6.80 -13.25 -1.93
N LEU A 381 6.60 -14.00 -0.83
CA LEU A 381 6.92 -15.44 -0.78
C LEU A 381 6.05 -16.26 -1.74
N LEU A 382 4.75 -15.98 -1.83
CA LEU A 382 3.83 -16.63 -2.77
C LEU A 382 4.22 -16.33 -4.22
N ALA A 383 4.47 -15.06 -4.56
CA ALA A 383 4.92 -14.67 -5.90
C ALA A 383 6.23 -15.36 -6.30
N GLY A 384 7.22 -15.40 -5.40
CA GLY A 384 8.47 -16.15 -5.61
C GLY A 384 8.24 -17.64 -5.82
N SER A 385 7.33 -18.26 -5.05
CA SER A 385 6.98 -19.67 -5.22
C SER A 385 6.30 -19.96 -6.57
N CYS A 386 5.44 -19.07 -7.06
CA CYS A 386 4.81 -19.18 -8.37
C CYS A 386 5.83 -19.05 -9.52
N VAL A 387 6.81 -18.15 -9.40
CA VAL A 387 7.89 -18.05 -10.39
C VAL A 387 8.73 -19.32 -10.40
N LEU A 388 9.08 -19.86 -9.23
CA LEU A 388 9.86 -21.11 -9.12
C LEU A 388 9.11 -22.32 -9.68
N THR A 389 7.81 -22.46 -9.44
CA THR A 389 7.02 -23.58 -10.01
C THR A 389 6.84 -23.45 -11.52
N VAL A 390 6.63 -22.24 -12.06
CA VAL A 390 6.59 -22.02 -13.51
C VAL A 390 7.93 -22.34 -14.17
N LEU A 391 9.05 -21.91 -13.58
CA LEU A 391 10.39 -22.26 -14.08
C LEU A 391 10.63 -23.78 -14.05
N LEU A 392 10.21 -24.46 -12.98
CA LEU A 392 10.34 -25.91 -12.85
C LEU A 392 9.49 -26.66 -13.88
N ILE A 393 8.27 -26.19 -14.17
CA ILE A 393 7.42 -26.71 -15.25
C ILE A 393 8.08 -26.53 -16.63
N ILE A 394 8.70 -25.37 -16.90
CA ILE A 394 9.44 -25.11 -18.15
C ILE A 394 10.64 -26.06 -18.29
N ILE A 395 11.38 -26.32 -17.20
CA ILE A 395 12.51 -27.26 -17.19
C ILE A 395 12.03 -28.70 -17.45
N LEU A 396 10.95 -29.14 -16.80
CA LEU A 396 10.36 -30.47 -17.03
C LEU A 396 9.82 -30.61 -18.46
N TRP A 397 9.17 -29.59 -19.01
CA TRP A 397 8.67 -29.59 -20.39
C TRP A 397 9.80 -29.65 -21.42
N THR A 398 10.82 -28.81 -21.28
CA THR A 398 11.96 -28.79 -22.23
C THR A 398 12.78 -30.07 -22.17
N THR A 399 13.00 -30.66 -20.98
CA THR A 399 13.65 -31.97 -20.85
C THR A 399 12.79 -33.09 -21.45
N PHE A 400 11.48 -33.13 -21.21
CA PHE A 400 10.57 -34.10 -21.81
C PHE A 400 10.57 -34.03 -23.35
N VAL A 401 10.46 -32.83 -23.93
CA VAL A 401 10.51 -32.62 -25.39
C VAL A 401 11.86 -33.04 -25.97
N ASN A 402 12.97 -32.79 -25.27
CA ASN A 402 14.30 -33.22 -25.72
C ASN A 402 14.49 -34.74 -25.61
N LEU A 403 13.93 -35.40 -24.60
CA LEU A 403 13.90 -36.87 -24.49
C LEU A 403 13.08 -37.50 -25.63
N GLN A 404 11.89 -36.95 -25.93
CA GLN A 404 11.06 -37.36 -27.08
C GLN A 404 11.82 -37.24 -28.42
N LYS A 405 12.41 -36.06 -28.69
CA LYS A 405 13.23 -35.83 -29.90
C LYS A 405 14.44 -36.78 -29.98
N THR A 406 15.07 -37.10 -28.84
CA THR A 406 16.19 -38.05 -28.78
C THR A 406 15.76 -39.47 -29.07
N LYS A 407 14.63 -39.94 -28.49
CA LYS A 407 14.04 -41.25 -28.84
C LYS A 407 13.74 -41.35 -30.33
N MET A 408 13.10 -40.31 -30.91
CA MET A 408 12.76 -40.31 -32.34
C MET A 408 14.00 -40.37 -33.24
N ARG A 409 15.04 -39.56 -32.96
CA ARG A 409 16.32 -39.60 -33.69
C ARG A 409 16.99 -40.98 -33.59
N ASN A 410 17.03 -41.57 -32.40
CA ASN A 410 17.61 -42.90 -32.20
C ASN A 410 16.84 -43.99 -32.95
N ARG A 411 15.49 -43.95 -32.96
CA ARG A 411 14.66 -44.89 -33.74
C ARG A 411 14.91 -44.78 -35.25
N ILE A 412 15.16 -43.57 -35.79
CA ILE A 412 15.47 -43.37 -37.22
C ILE A 412 16.85 -43.94 -37.55
N ALA A 413 17.88 -43.58 -36.77
CA ALA A 413 19.23 -44.10 -36.97
C ALA A 413 19.30 -45.64 -36.81
N ALA A 414 18.54 -46.21 -35.88
CA ALA A 414 18.44 -47.66 -35.69
C ALA A 414 17.92 -48.38 -36.95
N LYS A 415 16.96 -47.79 -37.67
CA LYS A 415 16.49 -48.32 -38.96
C LYS A 415 17.55 -48.22 -40.06
N GLN A 416 18.25 -47.09 -40.14
CA GLN A 416 19.32 -46.89 -41.14
C GLN A 416 20.48 -47.87 -40.97
N ILE A 417 20.85 -48.19 -39.72
CA ILE A 417 21.83 -49.24 -39.41
C ILE A 417 21.33 -50.62 -39.88
N ASP A 418 20.07 -50.95 -39.58
CA ASP A 418 19.48 -52.23 -39.96
C ASP A 418 19.43 -52.42 -41.49
N GLU A 419 19.13 -51.35 -42.21
CA GLU A 419 19.06 -51.31 -43.68
C GLU A 419 20.45 -51.46 -44.33
N LEU A 420 21.45 -50.71 -43.85
CA LEU A 420 22.84 -50.83 -44.31
C LEU A 420 23.45 -52.21 -44.01
N LEU A 421 23.10 -52.83 -42.88
CA LEU A 421 23.53 -54.19 -42.56
C LEU A 421 22.84 -55.24 -43.42
N ALA A 422 21.55 -55.07 -43.74
CA ALA A 422 20.84 -55.94 -44.68
C ALA A 422 21.47 -55.89 -46.07
N GLN A 423 21.77 -54.69 -46.59
CA GLN A 423 22.46 -54.51 -47.87
C GLN A 423 23.85 -55.19 -47.89
N ARG A 424 24.62 -55.10 -46.79
CA ARG A 424 25.90 -55.83 -46.65
C ARG A 424 25.72 -57.35 -46.63
N GLU A 425 24.69 -57.85 -45.92
CA GLU A 425 24.42 -59.30 -45.85
C GLU A 425 23.89 -59.86 -47.19
N GLU A 426 23.14 -59.07 -47.97
CA GLU A 426 22.76 -59.42 -49.35
C GLU A 426 23.94 -59.41 -50.31
N LEU A 427 24.80 -58.38 -50.27
CA LEU A 427 26.01 -58.32 -51.10
C LEU A 427 26.92 -59.54 -50.84
N ARG A 428 27.11 -59.92 -49.57
CA ARG A 428 27.86 -61.12 -49.18
C ARG A 428 27.22 -62.40 -49.69
N LYS A 429 25.88 -62.53 -49.63
CA LYS A 429 25.15 -63.69 -50.19
C LYS A 429 25.40 -63.83 -51.69
N VAL A 430 25.27 -62.74 -52.47
CA VAL A 430 25.54 -62.74 -53.92
C VAL A 430 26.94 -63.27 -54.21
N PHE A 431 27.98 -62.74 -53.55
CA PHE A 431 29.36 -63.20 -53.76
C PHE A 431 29.62 -64.65 -53.33
N THR A 432 29.04 -65.12 -52.21
CA THR A 432 29.13 -66.55 -51.84
C THR A 432 28.39 -67.46 -52.80
N GLN A 433 27.34 -66.98 -53.45
CA GLN A 433 26.62 -67.74 -54.48
C GLN A 433 27.45 -67.82 -55.77
N THR A 434 28.09 -66.71 -56.21
CA THR A 434 29.01 -66.71 -57.35
C THR A 434 30.24 -67.60 -57.13
N ARG A 435 30.75 -67.72 -55.89
CA ARG A 435 31.86 -68.63 -55.54
C ARG A 435 31.55 -70.08 -55.92
N ASN A 436 30.34 -70.54 -55.63
CA ASN A 436 29.93 -71.93 -55.87
C ASN A 436 29.72 -72.25 -57.36
N THR A 437 29.58 -71.24 -58.24
CA THR A 437 29.40 -71.43 -59.69
C THR A 437 30.73 -71.56 -60.44
N HIS A 438 31.85 -71.05 -59.88
CA HIS A 438 33.13 -70.94 -60.60
C HIS A 438 34.13 -72.08 -60.37
N GLU A 439 33.87 -73.03 -59.47
CA GLU A 439 34.76 -74.18 -59.25
C GLU A 439 34.54 -75.34 -60.25
N THR A 440 33.58 -75.23 -61.18
CA THR A 440 33.13 -76.36 -62.04
C THR A 440 33.12 -76.09 -63.56
N THR A 441 34.01 -75.23 -64.08
CA THR A 441 34.31 -75.23 -65.54
C THR A 441 35.70 -74.69 -65.85
N LYS A 442 36.57 -75.52 -66.43
CA LYS A 442 37.89 -75.10 -66.91
C LYS A 442 38.43 -76.02 -68.02
N GLU A 443 37.96 -75.85 -69.26
CA GLU A 443 38.73 -76.21 -70.46
C GLU A 443 38.13 -75.60 -71.75
N ILE A 444 39.03 -75.10 -72.62
CA ILE A 444 38.91 -74.93 -74.10
C ILE A 444 37.77 -74.04 -74.66
N GLY A 445 38.10 -73.09 -75.57
CA GLY A 445 37.09 -72.46 -76.46
C GLY A 445 37.43 -71.09 -77.06
N THR A 446 38.32 -71.05 -78.06
CA THR A 446 38.73 -69.85 -78.84
C THR A 446 37.63 -69.04 -79.55
N GLY A 447 37.82 -67.71 -79.60
CA GLY A 447 37.20 -66.77 -80.56
C GLY A 447 35.88 -66.13 -80.08
N SER A 448 35.41 -65.00 -80.64
CA SER A 448 35.98 -64.00 -81.56
C SER A 448 35.01 -62.80 -81.62
N SER A 449 35.43 -61.67 -82.22
CA SER A 449 34.56 -60.59 -82.74
C SER A 449 33.55 -59.92 -81.79
N LEU A 450 34.00 -58.77 -81.27
CA LEU A 450 33.28 -57.48 -81.28
C LEU A 450 32.49 -57.24 -82.61
N PRO A 451 31.44 -56.38 -82.67
CA PRO A 451 31.56 -54.99 -82.23
C PRO A 451 30.30 -54.22 -81.74
N GLU A 452 30.54 -52.95 -81.35
CA GLU A 452 29.74 -51.73 -81.63
C GLU A 452 28.24 -51.63 -81.26
N GLU A 453 27.69 -50.46 -80.90
CA GLU A 453 28.24 -49.24 -80.26
C GLU A 453 27.07 -48.33 -79.79
N GLU A 454 27.38 -47.06 -79.51
CA GLU A 454 26.51 -45.89 -79.33
C GLU A 454 25.91 -45.67 -77.92
N THR A 455 26.47 -44.79 -77.06
CA THR A 455 26.70 -43.30 -77.14
C THR A 455 25.41 -42.49 -76.92
N LEU A 456 25.36 -41.30 -76.29
CA LEU A 456 26.24 -40.43 -75.46
C LEU A 456 25.28 -39.60 -74.54
N THR A 457 25.60 -38.63 -73.67
CA THR A 457 26.76 -37.79 -73.28
C THR A 457 26.95 -37.85 -71.73
N ALA A 458 28.12 -37.65 -71.11
CA ALA A 458 29.03 -36.48 -71.02
C ALA A 458 28.44 -35.25 -70.27
N ALA A 459 29.13 -34.55 -69.35
CA ALA A 459 30.40 -34.74 -68.59
C ALA A 459 30.43 -33.64 -67.46
N THR A 460 31.49 -33.23 -66.72
CA THR A 460 32.96 -33.40 -66.83
C THR A 460 33.70 -33.15 -65.50
N LYS A 461 34.28 -34.19 -64.86
CA LYS A 461 35.58 -34.19 -64.11
C LYS A 461 35.76 -33.26 -62.89
N THR A 462 36.76 -33.40 -61.99
CA THR A 462 37.93 -34.31 -61.80
C THR A 462 38.17 -34.44 -60.26
N ASP A 463 39.00 -35.32 -59.69
CA ASP A 463 39.91 -36.34 -60.22
C ASP A 463 40.08 -37.52 -59.25
N VAL A 464 40.26 -38.73 -59.79
CA VAL A 464 40.90 -39.90 -59.16
C VAL A 464 41.50 -40.74 -60.30
N ALA A 465 42.75 -41.17 -60.16
CA ALA A 465 43.43 -41.99 -61.16
C ALA A 465 42.76 -43.36 -61.40
N ALA A 466 42.78 -43.82 -62.65
CA ALA A 466 42.37 -45.18 -63.00
C ALA A 466 43.31 -46.24 -62.41
N PRO A 467 42.77 -47.41 -62.05
CA PRO A 467 43.31 -48.62 -62.66
C PRO A 467 42.21 -49.61 -63.09
N GLY A 468 42.20 -49.97 -64.37
CA GLY A 468 41.45 -51.13 -64.88
C GLY A 468 42.08 -52.46 -64.43
N THR A 469 41.33 -53.56 -64.67
CA THR A 469 41.67 -55.00 -64.51
C THR A 469 42.16 -55.49 -63.14
N ASN A 470 43.00 -54.74 -62.42
CA ASN A 470 43.46 -55.06 -61.06
C ASN A 470 42.39 -54.84 -59.97
N SER A 471 41.24 -54.24 -60.27
CA SER A 471 40.19 -54.02 -59.26
C SER A 471 39.53 -55.34 -58.83
N ASP A 472 39.19 -56.18 -59.81
CA ASP A 472 38.32 -57.35 -59.57
C ASP A 472 39.07 -58.51 -58.91
N GLU A 473 40.33 -58.74 -59.29
CA GLU A 473 41.20 -59.70 -58.57
C GLU A 473 41.41 -59.29 -57.10
N ASN A 474 41.66 -58.00 -56.84
CA ASN A 474 41.89 -57.52 -55.48
C ASN A 474 40.61 -57.53 -54.64
N TYR A 475 39.46 -57.27 -55.26
CA TYR A 475 38.17 -57.40 -54.61
C TYR A 475 37.82 -58.87 -54.35
N ALA A 476 38.07 -59.79 -55.30
CA ALA A 476 37.89 -61.22 -55.10
C ALA A 476 38.80 -61.79 -54.00
N LYS A 477 40.06 -61.34 -53.90
CA LYS A 477 40.97 -61.68 -52.79
C LYS A 477 40.43 -61.17 -51.44
N PHE A 478 39.95 -59.93 -51.38
CA PHE A 478 39.27 -59.39 -50.20
C PHE A 478 38.01 -60.20 -49.83
N MET A 479 37.15 -60.55 -50.79
CA MET A 479 35.93 -61.32 -50.54
C MET A 479 36.23 -62.77 -50.11
N LYS A 480 37.28 -63.42 -50.64
CA LYS A 480 37.74 -64.73 -50.16
C LYS A 480 38.21 -64.67 -48.70
N MET A 481 38.96 -63.63 -48.35
CA MET A 481 39.39 -63.38 -46.97
C MET A 481 38.21 -63.08 -46.04
N GLU A 482 37.28 -62.20 -46.45
CA GLU A 482 36.10 -61.88 -45.65
C GLU A 482 35.19 -63.10 -45.48
N SER A 483 34.97 -63.91 -46.52
CA SER A 483 34.15 -65.12 -46.41
C SER A 483 34.80 -66.14 -45.47
N GLN A 484 36.11 -66.41 -45.58
CA GLN A 484 36.81 -67.29 -44.63
C GLN A 484 36.74 -66.77 -43.18
N LEU A 485 36.91 -65.46 -42.98
CA LEU A 485 36.85 -64.78 -41.69
C LEU A 485 35.45 -64.85 -41.05
N ILE A 486 34.38 -64.76 -41.85
CA ILE A 486 32.97 -64.82 -41.42
C ILE A 486 32.47 -66.26 -41.27
N GLU A 487 32.65 -67.12 -42.26
CA GLU A 487 32.21 -68.53 -42.26
C GLU A 487 32.74 -69.28 -41.03
N GLN A 488 34.04 -69.13 -40.74
CA GLN A 488 34.71 -69.75 -39.59
C GLN A 488 34.60 -68.92 -38.29
N LYS A 489 33.91 -67.76 -38.32
CA LYS A 489 33.76 -66.80 -37.21
C LYS A 489 35.09 -66.45 -36.51
N LEU A 490 36.20 -66.39 -37.24
CA LEU A 490 37.54 -66.19 -36.67
C LEU A 490 37.64 -64.85 -35.92
N PHE A 491 36.85 -63.86 -36.31
CA PHE A 491 36.75 -62.57 -35.60
C PHE A 491 36.27 -62.69 -34.15
N LEU A 492 35.64 -63.80 -33.74
CA LEU A 492 35.26 -64.07 -32.35
C LEU A 492 36.33 -64.82 -31.55
N LYS A 493 37.41 -65.31 -32.18
CA LYS A 493 38.43 -66.12 -31.50
C LYS A 493 39.32 -65.25 -30.58
N PRO A 494 39.50 -65.61 -29.29
CA PRO A 494 40.42 -64.88 -28.40
C PRO A 494 41.84 -64.80 -28.96
N GLY A 495 42.44 -63.61 -28.88
CA GLY A 495 43.80 -63.34 -29.35
C GLY A 495 43.98 -63.21 -30.88
N PHE A 496 42.96 -63.48 -31.70
CA PHE A 496 43.09 -63.49 -33.17
C PHE A 496 43.53 -62.13 -33.73
N GLY A 497 44.76 -62.08 -34.26
CA GLY A 497 45.43 -60.87 -34.72
C GLY A 497 45.69 -60.82 -36.23
N ARG A 498 46.34 -59.73 -36.66
CA ARG A 498 46.70 -59.49 -38.07
C ARG A 498 47.51 -60.66 -38.65
N ASP A 499 48.50 -61.14 -37.90
CA ASP A 499 49.41 -62.19 -38.34
C ASP A 499 48.76 -63.59 -38.30
N ASP A 500 47.64 -63.79 -37.59
CA ASP A 500 46.83 -65.01 -37.70
C ASP A 500 46.01 -65.02 -38.99
N LEU A 501 45.40 -63.89 -39.37
CA LEU A 501 44.67 -63.79 -40.63
C LEU A 501 45.58 -64.02 -41.84
N ILE A 502 46.81 -63.51 -41.81
CA ILE A 502 47.84 -63.72 -42.85
C ILE A 502 48.31 -65.20 -42.90
N ARG A 503 48.07 -66.00 -41.86
CA ARG A 503 48.36 -67.45 -41.85
C ARG A 503 47.19 -68.31 -42.33
N VAL A 504 45.95 -67.82 -42.21
CA VAL A 504 44.72 -68.54 -42.56
C VAL A 504 44.19 -68.14 -43.95
N THR A 505 44.70 -67.05 -44.53
CA THR A 505 44.30 -66.52 -45.84
C THR A 505 45.54 -66.22 -46.69
N ASP A 506 45.45 -66.40 -48.01
CA ASP A 506 46.57 -66.21 -48.96
C ASP A 506 46.93 -64.72 -49.22
N ILE A 507 46.68 -63.83 -48.25
CA ILE A 507 46.90 -62.38 -48.41
C ILE A 507 48.25 -61.97 -47.83
N ASN A 508 49.08 -61.32 -48.67
CA ASN A 508 50.35 -60.77 -48.27
C ASN A 508 50.18 -59.68 -47.18
N LYS A 509 51.10 -59.66 -46.22
CA LYS A 509 51.16 -58.70 -45.12
C LYS A 509 51.09 -57.24 -45.58
N ASN A 510 51.63 -56.95 -46.77
CA ASN A 510 51.62 -55.60 -47.37
C ASN A 510 50.26 -55.22 -47.98
N ASP A 511 49.53 -56.18 -48.56
CA ASP A 511 48.31 -55.91 -49.33
C ASP A 511 47.08 -55.75 -48.43
N LEU A 512 47.06 -56.41 -47.27
CA LEU A 512 45.94 -56.39 -46.32
C LEU A 512 45.49 -54.96 -45.95
N SER A 513 46.42 -54.05 -45.63
CA SER A 513 46.05 -52.68 -45.22
C SER A 513 45.43 -51.86 -46.37
N PRO A 514 46.01 -51.82 -47.59
CA PRO A 514 45.35 -51.30 -48.78
C PRO A 514 43.97 -51.90 -49.07
N LEU A 515 43.81 -53.23 -48.99
CA LEU A 515 42.54 -53.91 -49.25
C LEU A 515 41.44 -53.51 -48.24
N LEU A 516 41.75 -53.51 -46.94
CA LEU A 516 40.80 -53.13 -45.89
C LEU A 516 40.39 -51.66 -45.98
N ARG A 517 41.32 -50.75 -46.33
CA ARG A 517 40.98 -49.33 -46.56
C ARG A 517 40.12 -49.14 -47.81
N ARG A 518 40.44 -49.83 -48.92
CA ARG A 518 39.74 -49.69 -50.21
C ARG A 518 38.33 -50.31 -50.22
N TYR A 519 38.16 -51.49 -49.63
CA TYR A 519 36.90 -52.26 -49.74
C TYR A 519 36.07 -52.29 -48.45
N ALA A 520 36.68 -52.10 -47.27
CA ALA A 520 35.98 -52.07 -45.99
C ALA A 520 36.01 -50.71 -45.27
N GLY A 521 36.57 -49.66 -45.91
CA GLY A 521 36.66 -48.31 -45.34
C GLY A 521 37.41 -48.21 -44.00
N SER A 522 38.24 -49.21 -43.68
CA SER A 522 38.82 -49.40 -42.35
C SER A 522 40.31 -49.08 -42.34
N ASP A 523 40.75 -48.20 -41.44
CA ASP A 523 42.13 -47.68 -41.42
C ASP A 523 43.18 -48.72 -40.98
N ASN A 524 42.77 -49.74 -40.23
CA ASN A 524 43.64 -50.80 -39.75
C ASN A 524 42.85 -52.09 -39.47
N PHE A 525 43.56 -53.20 -39.34
CA PHE A 525 42.95 -54.52 -39.13
C PHE A 525 42.08 -54.59 -37.87
N ASN A 526 42.49 -53.99 -36.75
CA ASN A 526 41.73 -54.04 -35.52
C ASN A 526 40.41 -53.25 -35.63
N ASP A 527 40.40 -52.17 -36.41
CA ASP A 527 39.20 -51.37 -36.71
C ASP A 527 38.19 -52.18 -37.55
N TYR A 528 38.66 -52.88 -38.59
CA TYR A 528 37.86 -53.82 -39.39
C TYR A 528 37.32 -55.00 -38.57
N LEU A 529 38.18 -55.61 -37.73
CA LEU A 529 37.81 -56.74 -36.87
C LEU A 529 36.76 -56.33 -35.83
N ASN A 530 36.92 -55.16 -35.22
CA ASN A 530 35.89 -54.56 -34.37
C ASN A 530 34.62 -54.25 -35.15
N GLY A 531 34.73 -53.83 -36.41
CA GLY A 531 33.63 -53.74 -37.37
C GLY A 531 32.77 -55.01 -37.39
N LEU A 532 33.36 -56.14 -37.78
CA LEU A 532 32.66 -57.43 -37.84
C LEU A 532 32.10 -57.89 -36.48
N LYS A 533 32.84 -57.63 -35.38
CA LYS A 533 32.34 -57.89 -34.03
C LYS A 533 31.10 -57.04 -33.68
N ILE A 534 31.02 -55.79 -34.13
CA ILE A 534 29.82 -54.94 -33.95
C ILE A 534 28.67 -55.38 -34.87
N GLU A 535 28.94 -55.76 -36.13
CA GLU A 535 27.91 -56.35 -37.02
C GLU A 535 27.30 -57.61 -36.38
N TYR A 536 28.14 -58.50 -35.84
CA TYR A 536 27.69 -59.67 -35.08
C TYR A 536 26.97 -59.30 -33.78
N SER A 537 27.44 -58.30 -33.02
CA SER A 537 26.77 -57.80 -31.81
C SER A 537 25.35 -57.32 -32.11
N ILE A 538 25.15 -56.61 -33.22
CA ILE A 538 23.86 -56.10 -33.66
C ILE A 538 22.93 -57.25 -34.10
N LYS A 539 23.48 -58.30 -34.74
CA LYS A 539 22.73 -59.52 -35.05
C LYS A 539 22.31 -60.27 -33.78
N LEU A 540 23.22 -60.42 -32.81
CA LEU A 540 22.98 -61.04 -31.51
C LEU A 540 21.93 -60.26 -30.68
N MET A 541 21.93 -58.93 -30.75
CA MET A 541 20.90 -58.07 -30.14
C MET A 541 19.49 -58.30 -30.71
N LYS A 542 19.37 -58.75 -31.96
CA LYS A 542 18.08 -59.10 -32.60
C LYS A 542 17.66 -60.54 -32.27
N GLU A 543 18.61 -61.47 -32.29
CA GLU A 543 18.37 -62.90 -32.04
C GLU A 543 18.15 -63.23 -30.55
N LYS A 544 18.83 -62.52 -29.64
CA LYS A 544 18.76 -62.72 -28.18
C LYS A 544 18.52 -61.38 -27.43
N PRO A 545 17.35 -60.72 -27.60
CA PRO A 545 17.07 -59.40 -27.02
C PRO A 545 17.03 -59.37 -25.48
N TYR A 546 17.04 -60.54 -24.82
CA TYR A 546 17.10 -60.70 -23.37
C TYR A 546 18.51 -60.65 -22.77
N LEU A 547 19.57 -60.70 -23.59
CA LEU A 547 20.94 -60.56 -23.10
C LEU A 547 21.25 -59.13 -22.65
N SER A 548 22.12 -58.99 -21.66
CA SER A 548 22.63 -57.67 -21.28
C SER A 548 23.60 -57.14 -22.33
N VAL A 549 23.71 -55.81 -22.42
CA VAL A 549 24.70 -55.12 -23.27
C VAL A 549 26.13 -55.61 -23.02
N ASP A 550 26.44 -55.98 -21.77
CA ASP A 550 27.75 -56.47 -21.38
C ASP A 550 27.97 -57.94 -21.77
N ALA A 551 26.96 -58.80 -21.63
CA ALA A 551 27.01 -60.18 -22.12
C ALA A 551 27.14 -60.26 -23.65
N ILE A 552 26.53 -59.33 -24.39
CA ILE A 552 26.71 -59.23 -25.85
C ILE A 552 28.13 -58.76 -26.20
N ALA A 553 28.73 -57.88 -25.40
CA ALA A 553 30.14 -57.48 -25.59
C ALA A 553 31.11 -58.64 -25.32
N GLU A 554 30.79 -59.50 -24.35
CA GLU A 554 31.53 -60.72 -24.00
C GLU A 554 31.39 -61.79 -25.09
N GLU A 555 30.18 -62.05 -25.59
CA GLU A 555 29.93 -63.03 -26.67
C GLU A 555 30.45 -62.56 -28.04
N ALA A 556 30.56 -61.25 -28.25
CA ALA A 556 31.31 -60.65 -29.36
C ALA A 556 32.84 -60.52 -29.09
N ASN A 557 33.30 -60.98 -27.92
CA ASN A 557 34.69 -61.05 -27.49
C ASN A 557 35.43 -59.69 -27.53
N PHE A 558 34.91 -58.68 -26.84
CA PHE A 558 35.58 -57.40 -26.63
C PHE A 558 36.38 -57.36 -25.33
N ASN A 559 37.69 -57.08 -25.43
CA ASN A 559 38.61 -56.99 -24.30
C ASN A 559 38.22 -55.95 -23.21
N SER A 560 37.30 -55.02 -23.50
CA SER A 560 36.72 -54.14 -22.48
C SER A 560 35.39 -53.51 -22.93
N ARG A 561 34.54 -53.17 -21.94
CA ARG A 561 33.30 -52.40 -22.12
C ARG A 561 33.55 -51.06 -22.84
N SER A 562 34.65 -50.36 -22.52
CA SER A 562 34.96 -49.06 -23.13
C SER A 562 35.37 -49.19 -24.60
N THR A 563 36.09 -50.26 -24.98
CA THR A 563 36.38 -50.57 -26.37
C THR A 563 35.09 -50.91 -27.14
N PHE A 564 34.24 -51.77 -26.57
CA PHE A 564 32.95 -52.12 -27.18
C PHE A 564 32.06 -50.90 -27.41
N TYR A 565 31.80 -50.08 -26.37
CA TYR A 565 30.97 -48.88 -26.50
C TYR A 565 31.55 -47.88 -27.51
N ARG A 566 32.88 -47.69 -27.57
CA ARG A 566 33.51 -46.81 -28.57
C ARG A 566 33.38 -47.35 -30.00
N ALA A 567 33.59 -48.65 -30.21
CA ALA A 567 33.41 -49.27 -31.52
C ALA A 567 31.95 -49.22 -31.97
N PHE A 568 31.01 -49.58 -31.09
CA PHE A 568 29.58 -49.53 -31.37
C PHE A 568 29.13 -48.10 -31.71
N VAL A 569 29.53 -47.09 -30.94
CA VAL A 569 29.23 -45.67 -31.23
C VAL A 569 29.88 -45.20 -32.54
N LYS A 570 31.12 -45.61 -32.85
CA LYS A 570 31.79 -45.25 -34.12
C LYS A 570 31.02 -45.77 -35.34
N ILE A 571 30.43 -46.95 -35.25
CA ILE A 571 29.78 -47.64 -36.37
C ILE A 571 28.27 -47.33 -36.47
N SER A 572 27.60 -47.11 -35.34
CA SER A 572 26.15 -46.88 -35.28
C SER A 572 25.73 -45.43 -34.99
N GLY A 573 26.66 -44.56 -34.58
CA GLY A 573 26.36 -43.22 -34.10
C GLY A 573 25.63 -43.14 -32.75
N MET A 574 25.34 -44.27 -32.10
CA MET A 574 24.63 -44.33 -30.80
C MET A 574 25.23 -45.37 -29.85
N THR A 575 24.84 -45.33 -28.57
CA THR A 575 25.30 -46.34 -27.60
C THR A 575 24.56 -47.67 -27.76
N PRO A 576 25.19 -48.82 -27.42
CA PRO A 576 24.52 -50.13 -27.42
C PRO A 576 23.17 -50.15 -26.67
N ALA A 577 23.12 -49.49 -25.51
CA ALA A 577 21.92 -49.41 -24.67
C ALA A 577 20.81 -48.54 -25.29
N GLN A 578 21.13 -47.56 -26.15
CA GLN A 578 20.13 -46.84 -26.93
C GLN A 578 19.60 -47.72 -28.07
N TYR A 579 20.47 -48.44 -28.77
CA TYR A 579 20.08 -49.33 -29.86
C TYR A 579 19.13 -50.45 -29.36
N MET A 580 19.49 -51.17 -28.29
CA MET A 580 18.61 -52.20 -27.71
C MET A 580 17.26 -51.63 -27.23
N ARG A 581 17.24 -50.42 -26.65
CA ARG A 581 15.97 -49.76 -26.26
C ARG A 581 15.05 -49.44 -27.45
N THR A 582 15.59 -49.26 -28.66
CA THR A 582 14.76 -49.10 -29.88
C THR A 582 14.19 -50.41 -30.45
N LYS A 583 14.40 -51.54 -29.75
CA LYS A 583 13.83 -52.87 -30.08
C LYS A 583 12.95 -53.45 -28.96
N ILE A 584 12.83 -52.75 -27.83
CA ILE A 584 12.02 -53.12 -26.66
C ILE A 584 10.77 -52.21 -26.54
N GLU A 585 10.69 -51.16 -27.38
CA GLU A 585 9.50 -50.32 -27.63
C GLU A 585 8.95 -50.53 -29.05
#